data_AF-A0A4Q3ANI4-F1
#
_entry.id   AF-A0A4Q3ANI4-F1
#
_cell.length_a   1.000
_cell.length_b   1.000
_cell.length_c   1.000
_cell.angle_alpha   90.00
_cell.angle_beta   90.00
_cell.angle_gamma   90.00
#
_symmetry.space_group_name_H-M   'P 1'
#
loop_
_entity.id
_entity.type
_entity.pdbx_description
1 polymer ?
#
loop_
_entity_poly.entity_id
_entity_poly.type
_entity_poly.pdbx_seq_one_letter_code
_entity_poly.pdbx_strand_id
1 'polypeptide(L)' 'MMRFVRVDGGNPLYPHQFHLQKGSETGRVATNFYAEAVTWATEQIGPFGQTWTMSGYTISFRRDTDALLFRIRWG' A
#
# COMPACT_ATOMS: atom_id res chain seq x y z
N MET A 1 -4.53 13.25 -9.17
CA MET A 1 -3.25 12.54 -9.03
C MET A 1 -3.44 11.47 -7.98
N MET A 2 -3.22 10.22 -8.37
CA MET A 2 -3.30 9.08 -7.47
C MET A 2 -2.17 9.11 -6.45
N ARG A 3 -2.49 8.75 -5.21
CA ARG A 3 -1.52 8.57 -4.13
C ARG A 3 -2.05 7.61 -3.10
N PHE A 4 -1.16 7.07 -2.29
CA PHE A 4 -1.55 6.26 -1.14
C PHE A 4 -1.69 7.15 0.10
N VAL A 5 -2.86 7.13 0.73
CA VAL A 5 -3.09 7.88 1.97
C VAL A 5 -3.09 6.94 3.15
N ARG A 6 -2.44 7.35 4.25
CA ARG A 6 -2.52 6.62 5.51
C ARG A 6 -3.98 6.60 5.96
N VAL A 7 -4.46 5.42 6.33
CA VAL A 7 -5.79 5.23 6.91
C VAL A 7 -5.63 4.74 8.35
N ASP A 8 -6.34 5.39 9.26
CA ASP A 8 -6.39 5.01 10.66
C ASP A 8 -7.48 3.97 10.87
N GLY A 9 -7.15 2.91 11.60
CA GLY A 9 -8.05 1.79 11.87
C GLY A 9 -7.85 0.62 10.91
N GLY A 10 -7.57 -0.54 11.50
CA GLY A 10 -7.55 -1.83 10.81
C GLY A 10 -6.81 -2.89 11.61
N ASN A 11 -6.53 -4.02 10.96
CA ASN A 11 -5.92 -5.21 11.57
C ASN A 11 -4.72 -4.88 12.49
N PRO A 12 -4.77 -5.21 13.80
CA PRO A 12 -3.69 -4.92 14.74
C PRO A 12 -2.36 -5.63 14.39
N LEU A 13 -2.40 -6.69 13.58
CA LEU A 13 -1.20 -7.36 13.04
C LEU A 13 -0.49 -6.55 11.94
N TYR A 14 -1.18 -5.56 11.37
CA TYR A 14 -0.68 -4.67 10.31
C TYR A 14 -1.16 -3.23 10.58
N PRO A 15 -0.56 -2.56 11.58
CA PRO A 15 -1.05 -1.26 12.07
C PRO A 15 -0.81 -0.11 11.08
N HIS A 16 0.01 -0.28 10.04
CA HIS A 16 0.31 0.77 9.07
C HIS A 16 -0.41 0.50 7.76
N GLN A 17 -1.49 1.23 7.49
CA GLN A 17 -2.36 0.95 6.35
C GLN A 17 -2.41 2.14 5.41
N PHE A 18 -2.35 1.86 4.11
CA PHE A 18 -2.30 2.85 3.06
C PHE A 18 -3.32 2.50 1.99
N HIS A 19 -4.32 3.37 1.80
CA HIS A 19 -5.35 3.19 0.79
C HIS A 19 -5.04 4.02 -0.46
N LEU A 20 -5.19 3.44 -1.65
CA LEU A 20 -5.06 4.19 -2.90
C LEU A 20 -6.23 5.16 -3.05
N GLN A 21 -5.94 6.46 -2.92
CA GLN A 21 -6.88 7.51 -3.24
C GLN A 21 -6.89 7.74 -4.75
N LYS A 22 -7.96 7.30 -5.40
CA LYS A 22 -8.25 7.52 -6.82
C LYS A 22 -8.86 8.92 -6.91
N GLY A 23 -8.20 9.86 -7.57
CA GLY A 23 -8.78 11.17 -7.84
C GLY A 23 -9.83 11.07 -8.95
N SER A 24 -9.58 11.75 -10.07
CA SER A 24 -10.42 11.66 -11.28
C SER A 24 -10.03 10.52 -12.22
N GLU A 25 -9.08 9.67 -11.83
CA GLU A 25 -8.53 8.61 -12.65
C GLU A 25 -9.51 7.43 -12.83
N THR A 26 -9.46 6.78 -13.99
CA THR A 26 -10.33 5.64 -14.31
C THR A 26 -9.92 4.38 -13.52
N GLY A 27 -10.85 3.43 -13.40
CA GLY A 27 -10.61 2.16 -12.69
C GLY A 27 -9.36 1.41 -13.17
N ARG A 28 -9.13 1.36 -14.49
CA ARG A 28 -7.94 0.70 -15.07
C ARG A 28 -6.63 1.39 -14.67
N VAL A 29 -6.63 2.72 -14.64
CA VAL A 29 -5.45 3.50 -14.24
C VAL A 29 -5.13 3.28 -12.77
N ALA A 30 -6.15 3.25 -11.91
CA ALA A 30 -6.01 2.90 -10.51
C ALA A 30 -5.51 1.46 -10.29
N THR A 31 -6.01 0.49 -11.06
CA THR A 31 -5.53 -0.90 -11.01
C THR A 31 -4.05 -0.99 -11.36
N ASN A 32 -3.61 -0.33 -12.43
CA ASN A 32 -2.22 -0.38 -12.87
C ASN A 32 -1.28 0.25 -11.84
N PHE A 33 -1.64 1.43 -11.31
CA PHE A 33 -0.85 2.11 -10.28
C PHE A 33 -0.77 1.29 -8.99
N TYR A 34 -1.88 0.67 -8.58
CA TYR A 34 -1.90 -0.25 -7.45
C TYR A 34 -1.00 -1.47 -7.68
N ALA A 35 -1.07 -2.08 -8.86
CA ALA A 35 -0.23 -3.22 -9.22
C ALA A 35 1.27 -2.87 -9.19
N GLU A 36 1.64 -1.67 -9.64
CA GLU A 36 3.03 -1.17 -9.54
C GLU A 36 3.50 -1.08 -8.08
N ALA A 37 2.65 -0.57 -7.19
CA ALA A 37 2.96 -0.49 -5.76
C ALA A 37 3.08 -1.87 -5.09
N VAL A 38 2.27 -2.85 -5.51
CA VAL A 38 2.33 -4.24 -5.05
C VAL A 38 3.62 -4.93 -5.51
N THR A 39 4.00 -4.76 -6.78
CA THR A 39 5.27 -5.27 -7.31
C THR A 39 6.45 -4.66 -6.55
N TRP A 40 6.45 -3.34 -6.37
CA TRP A 40 7.49 -2.66 -5.61
C TRP A 40 7.59 -3.17 -4.16
N ALA A 41 6.47 -3.34 -3.47
CA ALA A 41 6.46 -3.87 -2.10
C ALA A 41 7.05 -5.29 -2.05
N THR A 42 6.72 -6.12 -3.04
CA THR A 42 7.27 -7.48 -3.15
C THR A 42 8.78 -7.47 -3.33
N GLU A 43 9.31 -6.59 -4.17
CA GLU A 43 10.74 -6.47 -4.46
C GLU A 43 11.54 -5.88 -3.29
N GLN A 44 11.01 -4.86 -2.61
CA GLN A 44 11.77 -4.13 -1.58
C GLN A 44 11.59 -4.70 -0.16
N ILE A 45 10.43 -5.29 0.14
CA ILE A 45 10.05 -5.71 1.49
C ILE A 45 10.00 -7.24 1.60
N GLY A 46 9.74 -7.94 0.48
CA GLY A 46 9.67 -9.40 0.41
C GLY A 46 8.26 -9.91 0.15
N PRO A 47 8.04 -11.23 0.26
CA PRO A 47 6.77 -11.84 -0.15
C PRO A 47 5.60 -11.45 0.74
N PHE A 48 4.42 -11.32 0.11
CA PHE A 48 3.14 -11.08 0.76
C PHE A 48 2.85 -12.10 1.88
N GLY A 49 2.21 -11.63 2.96
CA GLY A 49 1.73 -12.47 4.06
C GLY A 49 2.73 -12.65 5.20
N GLN A 50 3.98 -12.20 5.04
CA GLN A 50 4.99 -12.25 6.10
C GLN A 50 5.00 -10.97 6.95
N THR A 51 5.38 -9.85 6.33
CA THR A 51 5.54 -8.54 6.98
C THR A 51 4.55 -7.49 6.46
N TRP A 52 3.89 -7.77 5.35
CA TRP A 52 2.85 -6.93 4.78
C TRP A 52 1.73 -7.76 4.16
N THR A 53 0.57 -7.14 4.02
CA THR A 53 -0.63 -7.71 3.41
C THR A 53 -1.35 -6.65 2.60
N MET A 54 -2.39 -7.05 1.89
CA MET A 54 -3.14 -6.24 0.96
C MET A 54 -4.60 -6.70 0.93
N SER A 55 -5.52 -5.74 0.82
CA SER A 55 -6.94 -6.01 0.71
C SER A 55 -7.60 -4.90 -0.10
N GLY A 56 -8.24 -5.25 -1.22
CA GLY A 56 -8.75 -4.28 -2.17
C GLY A 56 -7.64 -3.35 -2.67
N TYR A 57 -7.80 -2.05 -2.45
CA TYR A 57 -6.84 -1.01 -2.79
C TYR A 57 -6.02 -0.52 -1.58
N THR A 58 -5.93 -1.34 -0.54
CA THR A 58 -5.19 -1.04 0.68
C THR A 58 -3.99 -1.97 0.82
N ILE A 59 -2.82 -1.40 1.08
CA ILE A 59 -1.60 -2.13 1.46
C ILE A 59 -1.32 -1.85 2.94
N SER A 60 -1.04 -2.91 3.69
CA SER A 60 -0.89 -2.87 5.14
C SER A 60 0.42 -3.49 5.58
N PHE A 61 1.19 -2.79 6.41
CA PHE A 61 2.51 -3.23 6.88
C PHE A 61 2.49 -3.49 8.37
N ARG A 62 3.25 -4.50 8.79
CA ARG A 62 3.47 -4.85 10.21
C ARG A 62 4.54 -3.98 10.85
N ARG A 63 5.58 -3.62 10.09
CA ARG A 63 6.76 -2.92 10.59
C ARG A 63 6.72 -1.44 10.24
N ASP A 64 7.15 -0.59 11.18
CA ASP A 64 7.29 0.85 10.96
C ASP A 64 8.25 1.18 9.80
N THR A 65 9.35 0.44 9.67
CA THR A 65 10.36 0.65 8.62
C THR A 65 9.78 0.44 7.22
N ASP A 66 9.02 -0.64 7.04
CA ASP A 66 8.44 -1.02 5.75
C ASP A 66 7.35 0.00 5.36
N ALA A 67 6.55 0.42 6.34
CA ALA A 67 5.55 1.47 6.19
C ALA A 67 6.18 2.82 5.83
N LEU A 68 7.30 3.17 6.44
CA LEU A 68 8.01 4.42 6.16
C LEU A 68 8.58 4.42 4.74
N LEU A 69 9.24 3.33 4.32
CA LEU A 69 9.76 3.17 2.97
C LEU A 69 8.63 3.31 1.93
N PHE A 70 7.51 2.64 2.17
CA PHE A 70 6.34 2.73 1.29
C PHE A 70 5.81 4.17 1.22
N ARG A 71 5.63 4.83 2.37
CA ARG A 71 5.13 6.21 2.44
C ARG A 71 6.04 7.21 1.71
N ILE A 72 7.36 7.07 1.81
CA ILE A 72 8.31 7.96 1.12
C ILE A 72 8.14 7.86 -0.40
N ARG A 73 7.88 6.65 -0.91
CA ARG A 73 7.76 6.40 -2.35
C ARG A 73 6.39 6.73 -2.92
N TRP A 74 5.33 6.40 -2.17
CA TRP A 74 3.95 6.30 -2.69
C TRP A 74 2.94 7.22 -1.98
N GLY A 75 3.34 7.85 -0.86
CA GLY A 75 2.50 8.70 -0.01
C GLY A 75 2.27 10.12 -0.50
#